data_AF-W6MKV1-F1
#
_entry.id   AF-W6MKV1-F1
#
_cell.length_a   1.000
_cell.length_b   1.000
_cell.length_c   1.000
_cell.angle_alpha   90.00
_cell.angle_beta   90.00
_cell.angle_gamma   90.00
#
_symmetry.space_group_name_H-M   'P 1'
#
loop_
_entity.id
_entity.type
_entity.pdbx_description
1 polymer ?
#
loop_
_entity_poly.entity_id
_entity_poly.type
_entity_poly.pdbx_seq_one_letter_code
_entity_poly.pdbx_strand_id
1 'polypeptide(L)'
;MKLNLLFIASFLLTLVSASRYVLVFETGKITPKDHIDEVKQAIETLGGKITFNYELTITGFSFTLPKTASEKLNAVSKKFSSVEFPFFIEEDSTVNAS
;
A
#
# COMPACT_ATOMS: atom_id res chain seq x y z
N MET A 1 48.89 5.28 24.24
CA MET A 1 47.53 4.73 24.44
C MET A 1 46.54 5.88 24.50
N LYS A 2 45.70 6.06 23.47
CA LYS A 2 44.52 6.94 23.51
C LYS A 2 43.41 6.23 22.73
N LEU A 3 42.49 5.62 23.46
CA LEU A 3 41.32 4.93 22.94
C LEU A 3 40.16 5.93 23.01
N ASN A 4 39.83 6.60 21.91
CA ASN A 4 38.71 7.53 21.86
C ASN A 4 37.53 6.90 21.11
N LEU A 5 36.60 6.38 21.91
CA LEU A 5 35.15 6.55 21.80
C LEU A 5 34.54 6.45 20.39
N LEU A 6 34.31 5.21 19.95
CA LEU A 6 33.35 4.89 18.90
C LEU A 6 31.94 4.94 19.54
N PHE A 7 31.29 6.10 19.59
CA PHE A 7 29.90 6.19 20.03
C PHE A 7 28.97 5.71 18.92
N ILE A 8 28.33 4.59 19.23
CA ILE A 8 27.42 3.79 18.42
C ILE A 8 26.27 4.67 17.92
N ALA A 9 26.20 4.88 16.60
CA ALA A 9 25.01 5.31 15.90
C ALA A 9 23.94 4.21 16.04
N SER A 10 23.25 4.19 17.19
CA SER A 10 22.09 3.32 17.38
C SER A 10 20.94 3.98 16.65
N PHE A 11 20.90 3.77 15.34
CA PHE A 11 19.76 4.04 14.49
C PHE A 11 18.61 3.23 15.08
N LEU A 12 17.75 3.91 15.85
CA LEU A 12 16.50 3.37 16.36
C LEU A 12 15.68 3.02 15.12
N LEU A 13 15.85 1.79 14.60
CA LEU A 13 15.05 1.25 13.53
C LEU A 13 13.70 0.95 14.18
N THR A 14 12.90 1.99 14.38
CA THR A 14 11.53 1.87 14.83
C THR A 14 10.87 0.92 13.84
N LEU A 15 10.54 -0.29 14.30
CA LEU A 15 9.76 -1.27 13.58
C LEU A 15 8.40 -0.63 13.30
N VAL A 16 8.30 0.12 12.21
CA VAL A 16 7.03 0.66 11.73
C VAL A 16 6.20 -0.56 11.33
N SER A 17 5.24 -0.89 12.17
CA SER A 17 4.28 -1.95 11.89
C SER A 17 3.47 -1.54 10.66
N ALA A 18 3.54 -2.36 9.61
CA ALA A 18 2.78 -2.17 8.38
C ALA A 18 1.65 -3.20 8.33
N SER A 19 0.47 -2.76 7.89
CA SER A 19 -0.64 -3.64 7.51
C SER A 19 -0.55 -3.94 6.01
N ARG A 20 -1.10 -5.10 5.61
CA ARG A 20 -1.17 -5.54 4.21
C ARG A 20 -2.56 -5.25 3.68
N TYR A 21 -2.64 -4.81 2.43
CA TYR A 21 -3.89 -4.46 1.78
C TYR A 21 -3.91 -4.97 0.35
N VAL A 22 -5.11 -5.12 -0.17
CA VAL A 22 -5.40 -5.41 -1.58
C VAL A 22 -6.32 -4.32 -2.10
N LEU A 23 -5.97 -3.73 -3.25
CA LEU A 23 -6.85 -2.84 -4.01
C LEU A 23 -7.26 -3.56 -5.29
N VAL A 24 -8.57 -3.57 -5.55
CA VAL A 24 -9.16 -4.21 -6.73
C VAL A 24 -10.06 -3.22 -7.45
N PHE A 25 -9.79 -3.02 -8.74
CA PHE A 25 -10.70 -2.32 -9.64
C PHE A 25 -11.84 -3.27 -10.04
N GLU A 26 -13.07 -2.78 -9.98
CA GLU A 26 -14.24 -3.56 -10.35
C GLU A 26 -14.24 -3.93 -11.84
N THR A 27 -14.82 -5.09 -12.14
CA THR A 27 -14.86 -5.63 -13.49
C THR A 27 -15.98 -4.98 -14.29
N GLY A 28 -15.65 -4.42 -15.45
CA GLY A 28 -16.63 -3.81 -16.35
C GLY A 28 -15.99 -2.96 -17.44
N LYS A 29 -14.83 -2.37 -17.15
CA LYS A 29 -13.97 -1.68 -18.11
C LYS A 29 -12.50 -1.95 -17.79
N ILE A 30 -11.65 -1.87 -18.81
CA ILE A 30 -10.20 -1.90 -18.62
C ILE A 30 -9.80 -0.57 -17.98
N THR A 31 -9.33 -0.59 -16.74
CA THR A 31 -8.77 0.59 -16.09
C THR A 31 -7.48 1.01 -16.80
N PRO A 32 -7.38 2.27 -17.28
CA PRO A 32 -6.17 2.76 -17.92
C PRO A 32 -4.96 2.65 -17.01
N LYS A 33 -3.81 2.26 -17.57
CA LYS A 33 -2.56 2.12 -16.83
C LYS A 33 -2.20 3.40 -16.06
N ASP A 34 -2.38 4.56 -16.68
CA ASP A 34 -2.07 5.86 -16.06
C ASP A 34 -2.89 6.08 -14.78
N HIS A 35 -4.16 5.71 -14.78
CA HIS A 35 -5.00 5.82 -13.58
C HIS A 35 -4.54 4.85 -12.48
N ILE A 36 -4.15 3.62 -12.84
CA ILE A 36 -3.58 2.66 -11.88
C ILE A 36 -2.29 3.22 -11.26
N ASP A 37 -1.43 3.82 -12.08
CA ASP A 37 -0.16 4.38 -11.65
C ASP A 37 -0.34 5.61 -10.74
N GLU A 38 -1.34 6.46 -11.00
CA GLU A 38 -1.73 7.56 -10.12
C GLU A 38 -2.16 7.07 -8.73
N VAL A 39 -2.98 6.01 -8.67
CA VAL A 39 -3.41 5.43 -7.39
C VAL A 39 -2.22 4.82 -6.65
N LYS A 40 -1.31 4.11 -7.34
CA LYS A 40 -0.08 3.58 -6.74
C LYS A 40 0.80 4.69 -6.17
N GLN A 41 1.00 5.78 -6.92
CA GLN A 41 1.78 6.93 -6.46
C GLN A 41 1.17 7.57 -5.21
N ALA A 42 -0.17 7.62 -5.12
CA ALA A 42 -0.85 8.09 -3.92
C ALA A 42 -0.59 7.19 -2.71
N ILE A 43 -0.63 5.87 -2.89
CA ILE A 43 -0.30 4.90 -1.83
C ILE A 43 1.17 5.04 -1.39
N GLU A 44 2.10 5.19 -2.33
CA GLU A 44 3.52 5.37 -2.04
C GLU A 44 3.79 6.70 -1.30
N THR A 45 3.06 7.77 -1.64
CA THR A 45 3.12 9.06 -0.93
C THR A 45 2.69 8.94 0.54
N LEU A 46 1.84 7.97 0.87
CA LEU A 46 1.45 7.66 2.24
C LEU A 46 2.47 6.79 2.99
N GLY A 47 3.62 6.50 2.36
CA GLY A 47 4.64 5.59 2.87
C GLY A 47 4.34 4.12 2.59
N GLY A 48 3.38 3.85 1.71
CA GLY A 48 3.05 2.50 1.29
C GLY A 48 4.09 1.92 0.32
N LYS A 49 4.07 0.60 0.15
CA LYS A 49 4.92 -0.11 -0.82
C LYS A 49 4.07 -1.11 -1.57
N ILE A 50 4.06 -1.01 -2.90
CA ILE A 50 3.38 -1.98 -3.75
C ILE A 50 4.13 -3.31 -3.67
N THR A 51 3.41 -4.39 -3.35
CA THR A 51 4.00 -5.73 -3.18
C THR A 51 3.77 -6.64 -4.36
N PHE A 52 2.64 -6.51 -5.05
CA PHE A 52 2.30 -7.35 -6.21
C PHE A 52 1.24 -6.68 -7.08
N ASN A 53 1.29 -6.87 -8.40
CA ASN A 53 0.30 -6.37 -9.35
C ASN A 53 -0.57 -7.51 -9.88
N TYR A 54 -1.88 -7.29 -9.97
CA TYR A 54 -2.83 -8.18 -10.63
C TYR A 54 -3.23 -7.56 -11.98
N GLU A 55 -2.97 -8.28 -13.07
CA GLU A 55 -3.20 -7.78 -14.45
C GLU A 55 -4.02 -8.74 -15.33
N LEU A 56 -4.54 -9.83 -14.74
CA LEU A 56 -5.26 -10.88 -15.47
C LEU A 56 -6.79 -10.75 -15.26
N THR A 57 -7.41 -11.75 -14.64
CA THR A 57 -8.85 -11.80 -14.35
C THR A 57 -9.33 -10.64 -13.48
N ILE A 58 -8.42 -10.11 -12.66
CA ILE A 58 -8.66 -8.99 -11.76
C ILE A 58 -7.56 -7.96 -12.00
N THR A 59 -7.95 -6.70 -12.17
CA THR A 59 -7.02 -5.58 -12.23
C THR A 59 -6.88 -4.98 -10.84
N GLY A 60 -5.65 -4.86 -10.33
CA GLY A 60 -5.42 -4.35 -8.99
C GLY A 60 -3.98 -4.51 -8.53
N PHE A 61 -3.75 -4.33 -7.25
CA PHE A 61 -2.44 -4.58 -6.64
C PHE A 61 -2.56 -4.79 -5.14
N SER A 62 -1.62 -5.55 -4.56
CA SER A 62 -1.41 -5.58 -3.12
C SER A 62 -0.33 -4.58 -2.71
N PHE A 63 -0.43 -4.08 -1.49
CA PHE A 63 0.54 -3.17 -0.92
C PHE A 63 0.64 -3.33 0.59
N THR A 64 1.75 -2.85 1.15
CA THR A 64 1.89 -2.62 2.58
C THR A 64 1.74 -1.13 2.87
N LEU A 65 1.22 -0.80 4.04
CA LEU A 65 1.08 0.58 4.49
C LEU A 65 1.37 0.70 5.99
N PRO A 66 2.10 1.74 6.44
CA PRO A 66 2.25 2.01 7.87
C PRO A 66 0.88 2.11 8.55
N LYS A 67 0.71 1.46 9.70
CA LYS A 67 -0.58 1.47 10.42
C LYS A 67 -1.06 2.89 10.75
N THR A 68 -0.15 3.84 10.97
CA THR A 68 -0.46 5.25 11.22
C THR A 68 -1.03 5.98 10.00
N ALA A 69 -0.98 5.38 8.81
CA ALA A 69 -1.48 5.95 7.56
C ALA A 69 -2.75 5.27 7.04
N SER A 70 -3.21 4.17 7.64
CA SER A 70 -4.39 3.42 7.17
C SER A 70 -5.66 4.26 7.14
N GLU A 71 -5.84 5.17 8.11
CA GLU A 71 -6.97 6.10 8.16
C GLU A 71 -7.09 7.00 6.92
N LYS A 72 -5.98 7.20 6.19
CA LYS A 72 -5.92 8.03 4.98
C LYS A 72 -6.37 7.29 3.72
N LEU A 73 -6.53 5.96 3.76
CA LEU A 73 -7.00 5.17 2.61
C LEU A 73 -8.39 5.62 2.15
N ASN A 74 -9.27 6.02 3.07
CA ASN A 74 -10.58 6.58 2.73
C ASN A 74 -10.47 7.84 1.84
N ALA A 75 -9.42 8.65 2.03
CA ALA A 75 -9.20 9.82 1.19
C ALA A 75 -8.69 9.44 -0.21
N VAL A 76 -7.89 8.38 -0.33
CA VAL A 76 -7.46 7.82 -1.62
C VAL A 76 -8.68 7.31 -2.38
N SER A 77 -9.53 6.51 -1.74
CA SER A 77 -10.76 6.00 -2.36
C SER A 77 -11.68 7.13 -2.81
N LYS A 78 -11.91 8.17 -1.98
CA LYS A 78 -12.74 9.32 -2.37
C LYS A 78 -12.18 10.12 -3.55
N LYS A 79 -10.85 10.20 -3.68
CA LYS A 79 -10.20 10.99 -4.72
C LYS A 79 -10.17 10.27 -6.06
N PHE A 80 -9.90 8.97 -6.05
CA PHE A 80 -9.60 8.21 -7.27
C PHE A 80 -10.68 7.21 -7.66
N SER A 81 -11.44 6.67 -6.70
CA SER A 81 -12.54 5.75 -7.01
C SER A 81 -13.69 6.57 -7.59
N SER A 82 -14.14 6.18 -8.78
CA SER A 82 -15.16 6.89 -9.53
C SER A 82 -16.17 5.91 -10.10
N VAL A 83 -17.26 6.43 -10.69
CA VAL A 83 -18.24 5.58 -11.39
C VAL A 83 -17.61 4.89 -12.60
N GLU A 84 -16.61 5.51 -13.23
CA GLU A 84 -15.95 4.94 -14.41
C GLU A 84 -14.88 3.90 -14.06
N PHE A 85 -14.15 4.14 -12.98
CA PHE A 85 -13.12 3.23 -12.44
C PHE A 85 -13.37 2.97 -10.96
N PRO A 86 -14.44 2.22 -10.62
CA PRO A 86 -14.70 1.90 -9.23
C PRO A 86 -13.65 0.93 -8.73
N PHE A 87 -13.20 1.14 -7.50
CA PHE A 87 -12.35 0.20 -6.79
C PHE A 87 -12.68 0.17 -5.30
N PHE A 88 -12.29 -0.94 -4.68
CA PHE A 88 -12.32 -1.12 -3.24
C PHE A 88 -10.93 -1.50 -2.70
N ILE A 89 -10.75 -1.29 -1.40
CA ILE A 89 -9.53 -1.61 -0.68
C ILE A 89 -9.91 -2.49 0.51
N GLU A 90 -9.25 -3.63 0.65
CA GLU A 90 -9.44 -4.57 1.76
C GLU A 90 -8.13 -4.78 2.51
N GLU A 91 -8.19 -4.89 3.84
CA GLU A 91 -7.05 -5.33 4.64
C GLU A 91 -6.88 -6.84 4.51
N ASP A 92 -5.69 -7.27 4.12
CA ASP A 92 -5.36 -8.69 3.96
C ASP A 92 -5.32 -9.36 5.32
N SER A 93 -6.03 -10.48 5.46
CA SER A 93 -6.20 -11.20 6.72
C SER A 93 -5.69 -12.63 6.60
N THR A 94 -5.12 -13.15 7.69
CA THR A 94 -4.62 -14.52 7.72
C THR A 94 -5.79 -15.50 7.79
N VAL A 95 -5.87 -16.41 6.82
CA VAL A 95 -6.78 -17.56 6.84
C VAL A 95 -6.04 -18.79 7.36
N ASN A 96 -6.66 -19.55 8.26
CA ASN A 96 -6.14 -20.82 8.73
C ASN A 96 -6.84 -21.97 8.00
N ALA A 97 -6.08 -22.94 7.51
CA ALA A 97 -6.65 -24.18 6.97
C ALA A 97 -7.10 -25.07 8.13
N SER A 98 -8.35 -25.52 8.07
CA SER A 98 -8.96 -26.46 9.02
C SER A 98 -8.54 -27.90 8.73
#